data_AF-A0AAN9UKY2-F1
#
_entry.id   AF-A0AAN9UKY2-F1
#
_cell.length_a   1.000
_cell.length_b   1.000
_cell.length_c   1.000
_cell.angle_alpha   90.00
_cell.angle_beta   90.00
_cell.angle_gamma   90.00
#
_symmetry.space_group_name_H-M   'P 1'
#
loop_
_entity.id
_entity.type
_entity.pdbx_description
1 polymer ?
#
loop_
_entity_poly.entity_id
_entity_poly.type
_entity_poly.pdbx_seq_one_letter_code
_entity_poly.pdbx_strand_id
1 'polypeptide(L)'
;MKIIHLKGYSEDELYNYRATVFKNLLECAKAVIIAMDQFDIEPSNPDTKGYCDYLLGYTVEAGPSAHIDPEVGVAVQSLWHDPSLDKLMEHATEFYLMDSAEYFFDEVPRICAPDYLPNEMDVLRARTKTTGIYETRFQMGALSIQ
;
A
#
# COMPACT_ATOMS: atom_id res chain seq x y z
N MET A 1 15.56 -12.94 -9.55
CA MET A 1 15.32 -11.65 -8.86
C MET A 1 16.06 -10.55 -9.62
N LYS A 2 15.34 -9.54 -10.14
CA LYS A 2 15.90 -8.45 -10.97
C LYS A 2 16.91 -7.55 -10.23
N ILE A 3 16.91 -7.59 -8.89
CA ILE A 3 17.70 -6.69 -8.03
C ILE A 3 19.21 -6.96 -8.12
N ILE A 4 19.65 -8.16 -8.51
CA ILE A 4 21.06 -8.51 -8.40
C ILE A 4 21.87 -8.23 -9.68
N HIS A 5 21.26 -8.05 -10.86
CA HIS A 5 22.01 -8.01 -12.14
C HIS A 5 21.51 -6.99 -13.20
N LEU A 6 20.49 -6.16 -12.94
CA LEU A 6 19.96 -5.24 -13.94
C LEU A 6 19.53 -3.91 -13.29
N LYS A 7 20.41 -2.90 -13.26
CA LYS A 7 20.15 -1.44 -13.19
C LYS A 7 18.91 -0.89 -12.41
N GLY A 8 18.39 -1.56 -11.39
CA GLY A 8 17.20 -1.10 -10.65
C GLY A 8 15.93 -1.05 -11.51
N TYR A 9 14.88 -0.39 -10.99
CA TYR A 9 13.66 -0.07 -11.75
C TYR A 9 13.83 1.25 -12.51
N SER A 10 13.33 1.33 -13.75
CA SER A 10 13.25 2.64 -14.44
C SER A 10 12.12 3.51 -13.87
N GLU A 11 12.19 4.83 -14.06
CA GLU A 11 11.11 5.74 -13.63
C GLU A 11 9.75 5.34 -14.24
N ASP A 12 9.72 4.95 -15.52
CA ASP A 12 8.50 4.43 -16.16
C ASP A 12 7.98 3.15 -15.49
N GLU A 13 8.86 2.22 -15.09
CA GLU A 13 8.45 1.03 -14.35
C GLU A 13 7.87 1.43 -12.98
N LEU A 14 8.50 2.35 -12.26
CA LEU A 14 8.03 2.85 -10.97
C LEU A 14 6.65 3.54 -11.09
N TYR A 15 6.45 4.38 -12.11
CA TYR A 15 5.15 5.01 -12.39
C TYR A 15 4.03 4.00 -12.59
N ASN A 16 4.32 2.86 -13.23
CA ASN A 16 3.32 1.79 -13.40
C ASN A 16 2.91 1.11 -12.09
N TYR A 17 3.74 1.16 -11.04
CA TYR A 17 3.38 0.66 -9.71
C TYR A 17 2.58 1.65 -8.86
N ARG A 18 2.47 2.92 -9.27
CA ARG A 18 1.83 3.98 -8.48
C ARG A 18 0.41 3.62 -8.04
N ALA A 19 -0.44 3.22 -8.99
CA ALA A 19 -1.80 2.78 -8.68
C ALA A 19 -1.86 1.55 -7.77
N THR A 20 -0.89 0.64 -7.89
CA THR A 20 -0.81 -0.55 -7.04
C THR A 20 -0.50 -0.16 -5.60
N VAL A 21 0.47 0.72 -5.39
CA VAL A 21 0.83 1.19 -4.05
C VAL A 21 -0.36 1.91 -3.39
N PHE A 22 -1.04 2.79 -4.12
CA PHE A 22 -2.24 3.46 -3.63
C PHE A 22 -3.37 2.49 -3.26
N LYS A 23 -3.60 1.48 -4.09
CA LYS A 23 -4.58 0.43 -3.79
C LYS A 23 -4.21 -0.34 -2.54
N ASN A 24 -2.95 -0.73 -2.40
CA ASN A 24 -2.49 -1.47 -1.23
C ASN A 24 -2.56 -0.64 0.06
N LEU A 25 -2.23 0.65 0.02
CA LEU A 25 -2.42 1.58 1.14
C LEU A 25 -3.90 1.61 1.58
N LEU A 26 -4.81 1.78 0.62
CA LEU A 26 -6.25 1.80 0.91
C LEU A 26 -6.79 0.45 1.36
N GLU A 27 -6.34 -0.66 0.78
CA GLU A 27 -6.71 -2.01 1.21
C GLU A 27 -6.31 -2.24 2.67
N CYS A 28 -5.12 -1.77 3.08
CA CYS A 28 -4.69 -1.85 4.48
C CYS A 28 -5.58 -1.00 5.39
N ALA A 29 -5.84 0.26 5.03
CA ALA A 29 -6.69 1.15 5.82
C ALA A 29 -8.11 0.60 5.96
N LYS A 30 -8.69 0.08 4.87
CA LYS A 30 -10.02 -0.56 4.89
C LYS A 30 -10.03 -1.83 5.73
N ALA A 31 -8.99 -2.66 5.66
CA ALA A 31 -8.90 -3.88 6.47
C ALA A 31 -8.91 -3.54 7.98
N VAL A 32 -8.18 -2.49 8.38
CA VAL A 32 -8.22 -1.98 9.75
C VAL A 32 -9.63 -1.54 10.14
N ILE A 33 -10.29 -0.71 9.32
CA ILE A 33 -11.65 -0.21 9.63
C ILE A 33 -12.67 -1.35 9.72
N ILE A 34 -12.61 -2.33 8.81
CA ILE A 34 -13.49 -3.50 8.83
C ILE A 34 -13.24 -4.35 10.08
N ALA A 35 -11.98 -4.53 10.48
CA ALA A 35 -11.65 -5.28 11.68
C ALA A 35 -12.12 -4.53 12.94
N MET A 36 -12.00 -3.19 12.98
CA MET A 36 -12.56 -2.38 14.07
C MET A 36 -14.07 -2.58 14.22
N ASP A 37 -14.83 -2.56 13.12
CA ASP A 37 -16.27 -2.86 13.12
C ASP A 37 -16.57 -4.30 13.58
N GLN A 38 -15.79 -5.28 13.11
CA GLN A 38 -15.94 -6.69 13.49
C GLN A 38 -15.77 -6.93 15.00
N PHE A 39 -14.86 -6.22 15.65
CA PHE A 39 -14.57 -6.36 17.09
C PHE A 39 -15.29 -5.31 17.96
N ASP A 40 -16.22 -4.54 17.39
CA ASP A 40 -16.97 -3.47 18.09
C ASP A 40 -16.03 -2.42 18.73
N ILE A 41 -14.94 -2.10 18.04
CA ILE A 41 -13.94 -1.12 18.47
C ILE A 41 -14.22 0.20 17.76
N GLU A 42 -14.71 1.20 18.50
CA GLU A 42 -14.86 2.54 17.95
C GLU A 42 -13.54 3.34 17.99
N PRO A 43 -13.26 4.18 16.97
CA PRO A 43 -12.16 5.13 17.01
C PRO A 43 -12.29 6.07 18.22
N SER A 44 -11.17 6.38 18.87
CA SER A 44 -11.16 7.27 20.03
C SER A 44 -11.38 8.73 19.61
N ASN A 45 -10.89 9.09 18.42
CA ASN A 45 -11.06 10.44 17.87
C ASN A 45 -12.33 10.53 16.97
N PRO A 46 -13.25 11.48 17.25
CA PRO A 46 -14.40 11.73 16.38
C PRO A 46 -14.06 12.02 14.92
N ASP A 47 -12.92 12.67 14.65
CA ASP A 47 -12.46 12.96 13.29
C ASP A 47 -12.10 11.66 12.56
N THR A 48 -11.40 10.74 13.24
CA THR A 48 -11.09 9.40 12.71
C THR A 48 -12.38 8.65 12.33
N LYS A 49 -13.45 8.78 13.11
CA LYS A 49 -14.75 8.16 12.77
C LYS A 49 -15.32 8.71 11.45
N GLY A 50 -15.24 10.02 11.22
CA GLY A 50 -15.63 10.63 9.93
C GLY A 50 -14.75 10.16 8.77
N TYR A 51 -13.45 9.98 9.02
CA TYR A 51 -12.51 9.46 8.04
C TYR A 51 -12.73 7.99 7.68
N CYS A 52 -13.24 7.16 8.60
CA CYS A 52 -13.54 5.75 8.32
C CYS A 52 -14.52 5.60 7.15
N ASP A 53 -15.65 6.32 7.19
CA ASP A 53 -16.66 6.29 6.13
C ASP A 53 -16.10 6.81 4.79
N TYR A 54 -15.32 7.89 4.85
CA TYR A 54 -14.63 8.44 3.69
C TYR A 54 -13.68 7.42 3.06
N LEU A 55 -12.81 6.78 3.86
CA LEU A 55 -11.84 5.81 3.39
C LEU A 55 -12.52 4.57 2.80
N LEU A 56 -13.58 4.05 3.42
CA LEU A 56 -14.35 2.90 2.91
C LEU A 56 -14.93 3.18 1.53
N GLY A 57 -15.48 4.38 1.32
CA GLY A 57 -16.06 4.83 0.04
C GLY A 57 -15.03 5.22 -1.03
N TYR A 58 -13.81 5.56 -0.64
CA TYR A 58 -12.78 6.04 -1.57
C TYR A 58 -12.26 4.93 -2.50
N THR A 59 -12.05 5.25 -3.77
CA THR A 59 -11.46 4.33 -4.76
C THR A 59 -10.40 5.06 -5.59
N VAL A 60 -9.34 4.33 -5.95
CA VAL A 60 -8.22 4.86 -6.74
C VAL A 60 -8.37 4.45 -8.20
N GLU A 61 -8.13 5.42 -9.08
CA GLU A 61 -8.10 5.21 -10.52
C GLU A 61 -7.05 4.16 -10.93
N ALA A 62 -7.30 3.47 -12.04
CA ALA A 62 -6.33 2.51 -12.56
C ALA A 62 -5.30 3.19 -13.47
N GLY A 63 -4.07 2.66 -13.47
CA GLY A 63 -3.02 3.04 -14.42
C GLY A 63 -1.98 4.03 -13.86
N PRO A 64 -0.99 4.41 -14.67
CA PRO A 64 0.17 5.21 -14.23
C PRO A 64 -0.18 6.66 -13.88
N SER A 65 -1.30 7.17 -14.40
CA SER A 65 -1.84 8.50 -14.07
C SER A 65 -2.74 8.49 -12.84
N ALA A 66 -2.76 7.41 -12.06
CA ALA A 66 -3.54 7.39 -10.83
C ALA A 66 -3.06 8.49 -9.87
N HIS A 67 -4.03 9.17 -9.28
CA HIS A 67 -3.84 10.17 -8.25
C HIS A 67 -4.55 9.73 -6.96
N ILE A 68 -4.09 10.28 -5.85
CA ILE A 68 -4.72 10.10 -4.54
C ILE A 68 -4.95 11.47 -3.94
N ASP A 69 -6.10 11.63 -3.30
CA ASP A 69 -6.45 12.86 -2.61
C ASP A 69 -5.56 13.02 -1.37
N PRO A 70 -4.91 14.18 -1.15
CA PRO A 70 -4.16 14.44 0.08
C PRO A 70 -4.98 14.19 1.37
N GLU A 71 -6.31 14.34 1.31
CA GLU A 71 -7.21 14.04 2.44
C GLU A 71 -7.16 12.56 2.84
N VAL A 72 -6.89 11.63 1.90
CA VAL A 72 -6.65 10.21 2.23
C VAL A 72 -5.42 10.07 3.13
N GLY A 73 -4.37 10.85 2.88
CA GLY A 73 -3.16 10.81 3.71
C GLY A 73 -3.44 11.25 5.15
N VAL A 74 -4.23 12.32 5.33
CA VAL A 74 -4.66 12.79 6.64
C VAL A 74 -5.54 11.76 7.34
N ALA A 75 -6.51 11.20 6.62
CA ALA A 75 -7.43 10.19 7.12
C ALA A 75 -6.70 8.93 7.61
N VAL A 76 -5.79 8.38 6.80
CA VAL A 76 -5.00 7.21 7.15
C VAL A 76 -4.05 7.51 8.31
N GLN A 77 -3.43 8.69 8.34
CA GLN A 77 -2.57 9.08 9.46
C GLN A 77 -3.36 9.20 10.76
N SER A 78 -4.58 9.76 10.72
CA SER A 78 -5.47 9.85 11.88
C SER A 78 -5.88 8.45 12.38
N LEU A 79 -6.16 7.53 11.45
CA LEU A 79 -6.46 6.14 11.77
C LEU A 79 -5.26 5.44 12.41
N TRP A 80 -4.06 5.57 11.83
CA TRP A 80 -2.84 4.89 12.28
C TRP A 80 -2.36 5.31 13.67
N HIS A 81 -2.65 6.55 14.07
CA HIS A 81 -2.28 7.06 15.39
C HIS A 81 -3.46 7.06 16.39
N ASP A 82 -4.61 6.48 16.04
CA ASP A 82 -5.73 6.40 16.97
C ASP A 82 -5.42 5.38 18.09
N PRO A 83 -5.58 5.73 19.38
CA PRO A 83 -5.37 4.81 20.50
C PRO A 83 -6.24 3.54 20.44
N SER A 84 -7.33 3.53 19.67
CA SER A 84 -8.17 2.35 19.48
C SER A 84 -7.44 1.23 18.75
N LEU A 85 -6.38 1.54 18.00
CA LEU A 85 -5.59 0.53 17.29
C LEU A 85 -4.87 -0.43 18.23
N ASP A 86 -4.41 0.02 19.40
CA ASP A 86 -3.76 -0.87 20.37
C ASP A 86 -4.69 -2.02 20.75
N LYS A 87 -5.99 -1.73 20.94
CA LYS A 87 -7.02 -2.74 21.21
C LYS A 87 -7.24 -3.66 20.03
N LEU A 88 -7.25 -3.12 18.81
CA LEU A 88 -7.40 -3.92 17.59
C LEU A 88 -6.22 -4.88 17.41
N MET A 89 -5.01 -4.45 17.74
CA MET A 89 -3.79 -5.26 17.58
C MET A 89 -3.74 -6.45 18.55
N GLU A 90 -4.51 -6.43 19.65
CA GLU A 90 -4.73 -7.63 20.49
C GLU A 90 -5.40 -8.77 19.70
N HIS A 91 -6.16 -8.44 18.64
CA HIS A 91 -6.85 -9.37 17.75
C HIS A 91 -6.13 -9.57 16.40
N ALA A 92 -4.85 -9.18 16.28
CA ALA A 92 -4.11 -9.20 15.00
C ALA A 92 -4.02 -10.59 14.34
N THR A 93 -4.26 -11.68 15.07
CA THR A 93 -4.29 -13.05 14.53
C THR A 93 -5.66 -13.47 14.00
N GLU A 94 -6.72 -12.70 14.28
CA GLU A 94 -8.11 -13.02 14.00
C GLU A 94 -8.63 -12.34 12.72
N PHE A 95 -7.87 -11.41 12.15
CA PHE A 95 -8.16 -10.78 10.87
C PHE A 95 -6.93 -10.76 9.97
N TYR A 96 -7.17 -10.60 8.67
CA TYR A 96 -6.09 -10.47 7.71
C TYR A 96 -5.70 -8.98 7.58
N LEU A 97 -4.45 -8.69 7.90
CA LEU A 97 -3.77 -7.44 7.56
C LEU A 97 -2.55 -7.77 6.69
N MET A 98 -2.28 -6.92 5.70
CA MET A 98 -1.09 -7.12 4.89
C MET A 98 0.17 -6.85 5.72
N ASP A 99 1.18 -7.72 5.60
CA ASP A 99 2.45 -7.58 6.37
C ASP A 99 3.16 -6.24 6.13
N SER A 100 2.92 -5.60 4.97
CA SER A 100 3.45 -4.28 4.63
C SER A 100 2.57 -3.10 5.06
N ALA A 101 1.48 -3.33 5.79
CA ALA A 101 0.56 -2.27 6.23
C ALA A 101 1.28 -1.16 7.02
N GLU A 102 2.09 -1.54 8.01
CA GLU A 102 2.86 -0.61 8.85
C GLU A 102 3.76 0.30 7.99
N TYR A 103 4.48 -0.27 7.01
CA TYR A 103 5.29 0.50 6.08
C TYR A 103 4.46 1.53 5.30
N PHE A 104 3.28 1.14 4.80
CA PHE A 104 2.43 2.05 4.04
C PHE A 104 1.84 3.16 4.90
N PHE A 105 1.51 2.87 6.16
CA PHE A 105 0.98 3.86 7.09
C PHE A 105 2.04 4.86 7.55
N ASP A 106 3.26 4.39 7.83
CA ASP A 106 4.38 5.27 8.19
C ASP A 106 4.80 6.18 7.02
N GLU A 107 4.78 5.65 5.80
CA GLU A 107 5.16 6.37 4.58
C GLU A 107 3.99 7.16 3.94
N VAL A 108 2.82 7.18 4.58
CA VAL A 108 1.63 7.82 4.00
C VAL A 108 1.83 9.29 3.60
N PRO A 109 2.57 10.14 4.33
CA PRO A 109 2.77 11.53 3.92
C PRO A 109 3.55 11.65 2.60
N ARG A 110 4.47 10.72 2.34
CA ARG A 110 5.22 10.66 1.08
C ARG A 110 4.37 10.05 -0.03
N ILE A 111 3.63 8.98 0.27
CA ILE A 111 2.80 8.28 -0.71
C ILE A 111 1.67 9.20 -1.23
N CYS A 112 1.06 9.99 -0.34
CA CYS A 112 -0.01 10.92 -0.72
C CYS A 112 0.50 12.28 -1.23
N ALA A 113 1.81 12.46 -1.43
CA ALA A 113 2.36 13.69 -1.99
C ALA A 113 1.95 13.87 -3.47
N PRO A 114 1.70 15.11 -3.94
CA PRO A 114 1.29 15.36 -5.33
C PRO A 114 2.26 14.83 -6.38
N ASP A 115 3.56 14.96 -6.10
CA ASP A 115 4.69 14.55 -6.93
C ASP A 115 5.20 13.13 -6.60
N TYR A 116 4.41 12.34 -5.86
CA TYR A 116 4.79 10.99 -5.47
C TYR A 116 5.14 10.11 -6.67
N LEU A 117 6.39 9.64 -6.68
CA LEU A 117 6.91 8.56 -7.50
C LEU A 117 7.27 7.40 -6.56
N PRO A 118 6.74 6.18 -6.78
CA PRO A 118 7.14 5.03 -5.98
C PRO A 118 8.65 4.81 -6.04
N ASN A 119 9.24 4.47 -4.90
CA ASN A 119 10.62 4.01 -4.83
C ASN A 119 10.67 2.46 -4.92
N GLU A 120 11.87 1.90 -4.93
CA GLU A 120 12.03 0.44 -4.99
C GLU A 120 11.40 -0.27 -3.79
N MET A 121 11.42 0.32 -2.60
CA MET A 121 10.81 -0.26 -1.40
C MET A 121 9.28 -0.33 -1.50
N ASP A 122 8.65 0.71 -2.05
CA ASP A 122 7.20 0.73 -2.32
C ASP A 122 6.83 -0.42 -3.27
N VAL A 123 7.61 -0.61 -4.33
CA VAL A 123 7.39 -1.67 -5.32
C VAL A 123 7.60 -3.06 -4.73
N LEU A 124 8.62 -3.24 -3.89
CA LEU A 124 8.92 -4.53 -3.25
C LEU A 124 7.89 -4.91 -2.18
N ARG A 125 7.29 -3.91 -1.51
CA ARG A 125 6.28 -4.10 -0.46
C ARG A 125 4.85 -4.14 -1.00
N ALA A 126 4.63 -3.67 -2.22
CA ALA A 126 3.34 -3.72 -2.89
C ALA A 126 2.97 -5.17 -3.26
N ARG A 127 1.75 -5.58 -2.92
CA ARG A 127 1.17 -6.83 -3.39
C ARG A 127 0.44 -6.57 -4.71
N THR A 128 1.05 -6.98 -5.82
CA THR A 128 0.32 -7.15 -7.08
C THR A 128 -0.42 -8.48 -7.04
N LYS A 129 -1.77 -8.46 -7.12
CA LYS A 129 -2.51 -9.66 -7.54
C LYS A 129 -2.06 -9.95 -8.97
N THR A 130 -1.25 -10.99 -9.17
CA THR A 130 -0.72 -11.39 -10.47
C THR A 130 -1.83 -11.86 -11.40
N THR A 131 -2.49 -10.93 -12.08
CA THR A 131 -3.38 -11.21 -13.22
C THR A 131 -2.64 -11.07 -14.56
N GLY A 132 -1.34 -11.34 -14.59
CA GLY A 132 -0.55 -11.33 -15.82
C GLY A 132 0.85 -11.89 -15.59
N ILE A 133 1.19 -12.95 -16.31
CA ILE A 133 2.56 -13.46 -16.40
C ILE A 133 3.37 -12.39 -17.14
N TYR A 134 4.18 -11.61 -16.42
CA TYR A 134 5.24 -10.81 -17.04
C TYR A 134 6.45 -11.74 -17.23
N GLU A 135 6.62 -12.24 -18.45
CA GLU A 135 7.74 -13.08 -18.86
C GLU A 135 9.02 -12.23 -18.93
N THR A 136 9.79 -12.16 -17.84
CA THR A 136 11.13 -11.55 -17.89
C THR A 136 12.06 -12.51 -18.62
N ARG A 137 12.29 -12.29 -19.91
CA ARG A 137 13.27 -13.07 -20.69
C ARG A 137 14.69 -12.76 -20.20
N PHE A 138 15.28 -13.71 -19.48
CA PHE A 138 16.70 -13.69 -19.16
C PHE A 138 17.48 -14.19 -20.38
N GLN A 139 18.29 -13.35 -21.03
CA GLN A 139 19.39 -13.84 -21.86
C GLN A 139 20.53 -14.22 -20.91
N MET A 140 20.61 -15.49 -20.51
CA MET A 140 21.86 -16.04 -20.00
C MET A 140 22.87 -16.02 -21.14
N GLY A 141 23.88 -15.16 -21.03
CA GLY A 141 25.04 -15.19 -21.92
C GLY A 141 25.62 -16.61 -21.94
N ALA A 142 25.93 -17.08 -23.14
CA ALA A 142 26.43 -18.44 -23.38
C ALA A 142 27.61 -18.75 -22.46
N LEU A 143 27.41 -19.69 -21.54
CA LEU A 143 28.49 -20.41 -20.88
C LEU A 143 29.10 -21.36 -21.93
N SER A 144 30.09 -20.85 -22.65
CA SER A 144 31.02 -21.69 -23.41
C SER A 144 31.96 -22.33 -22.40
N ILE A 145 31.66 -23.56 -22.00
CA ILE A 145 32.64 -24.41 -21.30
C ILE A 145 33.46 -25.08 -22.40
N GLN A 146 34.74 -24.72 -22.49
CA GLN A 146 35.76 -25.48 -23.22
C GLN A 146 36.28 -26.62 -22.35
#